data_AF-A0A832ENQ0-F1
#
_entry.id   AF-A0A832ENQ0-F1
#
_cell.length_a   1.000
_cell.length_b   1.000
_cell.length_c   1.000
_cell.angle_alpha   90.00
_cell.angle_beta   90.00
_cell.angle_gamma   90.00
#
_symmetry.space_group_name_H-M   'P 1'
#
loop_
_entity.id
_entity.type
_entity.pdbx_description
1 polymer ?
#
loop_
_entity_poly.entity_id
_entity_poly.type
_entity_poly.pdbx_seq_one_letter_code
_entity_poly.pdbx_strand_id
1 'polypeptide(L)'
;IESVSVKGPSDVIKSHHNVGGLPKDLKFKLIEPFRFLFKDEVRQLARQLNLDDSFINRHPFPGPGLAIRIIGELTRQKLDILRQADAIILEEIKKSGFYDKVWQAFGVLLDLKSVGVMGDKRTYDYTVVVRVVESLDGMTANWVYLPQEVLNTISTRIINEVQRVNRVVLDISNKPPATIEWE
;
A
#
# COMPACT_ATOMS: atom_id res chain seq x y z
N ILE A 1 16.27 -15.51 -0.97
CA ILE A 1 15.89 -16.02 -2.32
C ILE A 1 15.42 -14.89 -3.24
N GLU A 2 14.97 -13.73 -2.72
CA GLU A 2 14.61 -12.56 -3.53
C GLU A 2 15.78 -11.83 -4.23
N SER A 3 17.03 -12.14 -3.88
CA SER A 3 18.23 -11.53 -4.45
C SER A 3 19.01 -12.40 -5.44
N VAL A 4 18.56 -13.64 -5.71
CA VAL A 4 19.21 -14.52 -6.69
C VAL A 4 18.15 -15.12 -7.61
N SER A 5 18.11 -14.64 -8.85
CA SER A 5 17.33 -15.26 -9.93
C SER A 5 17.82 -16.69 -10.12
N VAL A 6 16.95 -17.66 -9.90
CA VAL A 6 17.21 -19.08 -10.24
C VAL A 6 16.81 -19.37 -11.70
N LYS A 7 16.19 -18.42 -12.43
CA LYS A 7 15.82 -18.59 -13.84
C LYS A 7 15.85 -17.27 -14.62
N GLY A 8 16.90 -17.08 -15.42
CA GLY A 8 16.93 -16.20 -16.60
C GLY A 8 16.97 -14.68 -16.32
N PRO A 9 17.32 -13.88 -17.34
CA PRO A 9 17.48 -12.44 -17.21
C PRO A 9 16.10 -11.79 -17.18
N SER A 10 15.62 -11.40 -16.01
CA SER A 10 14.52 -10.45 -15.92
C SER A 10 15.12 -9.05 -16.11
N ASP A 11 14.64 -8.32 -17.12
CA ASP A 11 14.95 -6.89 -17.26
C ASP A 11 14.76 -6.18 -15.92
N VAL A 12 15.67 -5.25 -15.62
CA VAL A 12 15.75 -4.51 -14.36
C VAL A 12 14.63 -3.46 -14.31
N ILE A 13 13.38 -3.88 -14.45
CA ILE A 13 12.18 -3.04 -14.35
C ILE A 13 11.74 -2.97 -12.88
N LYS A 14 12.69 -2.71 -11.97
CA LYS A 14 12.42 -2.63 -10.52
C LYS A 14 13.48 -1.74 -9.84
N SER A 15 13.23 -0.43 -9.80
CA SER A 15 14.02 0.53 -9.02
C SER A 15 13.75 0.41 -7.51
N HIS A 16 12.52 0.05 -7.10
CA HIS A 16 12.11 0.07 -5.68
C HIS A 16 11.91 -1.31 -5.02
N HIS A 17 11.98 -2.40 -5.78
CA HIS A 17 11.92 -3.78 -5.23
C HIS A 17 13.28 -4.46 -5.12
N ASN A 18 14.31 -3.94 -5.79
CA ASN A 18 15.66 -4.32 -5.46
C ASN A 18 16.03 -3.55 -4.20
N VAL A 19 16.18 -4.27 -3.08
CA VAL A 19 16.91 -3.77 -1.92
C VAL A 19 18.17 -3.13 -2.48
N GLY A 20 18.31 -1.80 -2.37
CA GLY A 20 19.53 -1.12 -2.75
C GLY A 20 20.67 -1.90 -2.12
N GLY A 21 21.46 -2.56 -2.96
CA GLY A 21 22.35 -3.63 -2.51
C GLY A 21 23.20 -3.18 -1.34
N LEU A 22 23.57 -4.11 -0.46
CA LEU A 22 24.39 -3.76 0.71
C LEU A 22 25.66 -3.02 0.27
N PRO A 23 26.09 -1.98 1.00
CA PRO A 23 27.33 -1.28 0.70
C PRO A 23 28.50 -2.25 0.54
N LYS A 24 29.34 -2.05 -0.47
CA LYS A 24 30.50 -2.92 -0.75
C LYS A 24 31.52 -2.93 0.39
N ASP A 25 31.53 -1.88 1.20
CA ASP A 25 32.42 -1.62 2.32
C ASP A 25 31.75 -1.88 3.69
N LEU A 26 30.86 -2.87 3.76
CA LEU A 26 30.20 -3.25 5.01
C LEU A 26 31.25 -3.62 6.08
N LYS A 27 31.38 -2.79 7.12
CA LYS A 27 32.33 -3.00 8.23
C LYS A 27 31.90 -4.07 9.23
N PHE A 28 30.74 -4.68 9.03
CA PHE A 28 30.16 -5.66 9.93
C PHE A 28 29.88 -6.97 9.19
N LYS A 29 29.82 -8.08 9.94
CA LYS A 29 29.40 -9.37 9.39
C LYS A 29 27.87 -9.38 9.24
N LEU A 30 27.39 -9.60 8.02
CA LEU A 30 25.96 -9.82 7.76
C LEU A 30 25.55 -11.21 8.24
N ILE A 31 24.48 -11.29 9.05
CA ILE A 31 23.85 -12.54 9.46
C ILE A 31 22.37 -12.46 9.05
N GLU A 32 21.93 -13.42 8.22
CA GLU A 32 20.57 -13.47 7.67
C GLU A 32 19.83 -14.71 8.24
N PRO A 33 19.33 -14.67 9.50
CA PRO A 33 18.81 -15.86 10.19
C PRO A 33 17.59 -16.49 9.51
N PHE A 34 16.85 -15.70 8.70
CA PHE A 34 15.65 -16.15 8.00
C PHE A 34 15.87 -16.46 6.53
N ARG A 35 17.13 -16.51 6.05
CA ARG A 35 17.46 -16.67 4.62
C ARG A 35 16.84 -17.91 3.96
N PHE A 36 16.65 -18.97 4.73
CA PHE A 36 16.13 -20.26 4.27
C PHE A 36 14.64 -20.47 4.59
N LEU A 37 13.98 -19.48 5.19
CA LEU A 37 12.57 -19.58 5.54
C LEU A 37 11.71 -18.85 4.49
N PHE A 38 10.56 -19.44 4.19
CA PHE A 38 9.47 -18.81 3.45
C PHE A 38 8.63 -17.91 4.37
N LYS A 39 7.76 -17.08 3.77
CA LYS A 39 7.00 -16.06 4.52
C LYS A 39 6.03 -16.67 5.54
N ASP A 40 5.40 -17.78 5.18
CA ASP A 40 4.53 -18.57 6.06
C ASP A 40 5.30 -19.20 7.22
N GLU A 41 6.51 -19.73 6.97
CA GLU A 41 7.40 -20.26 8.02
C GLU A 41 7.86 -19.15 8.98
N VAL A 42 8.21 -17.96 8.46
CA VAL A 42 8.54 -16.80 9.28
C VAL A 42 7.35 -16.39 10.17
N ARG A 43 6.12 -16.45 9.64
CA ARG A 43 4.91 -16.16 10.44
C ARG A 43 4.67 -17.20 11.53
N GLN A 44 4.87 -18.49 11.24
CA GLN A 44 4.76 -19.54 12.25
C GLN A 44 5.79 -19.38 13.37
N LEU A 45 7.04 -19.08 13.01
CA LEU A 45 8.09 -18.78 13.98
C LEU A 45 7.73 -17.56 14.84
N ALA A 46 7.20 -16.49 14.24
CA ALA A 46 6.75 -15.33 15.00
C ALA A 46 5.64 -15.65 16.02
N ARG A 47 4.72 -16.56 15.69
CA ARG A 47 3.70 -17.04 16.64
C ARG A 47 4.31 -17.83 17.81
N GLN A 48 5.29 -18.69 17.53
CA GLN A 48 6.01 -19.42 18.58
C GLN A 48 6.78 -18.49 19.53
N LEU A 49 7.21 -17.33 19.03
CA LEU A 49 7.83 -16.27 19.81
C LEU A 49 6.82 -15.35 20.53
N ASN A 50 5.52 -15.66 20.49
CA ASN A 50 4.43 -14.90 21.10
C ASN A 50 4.32 -13.44 20.59
N LEU A 51 4.59 -13.21 19.30
CA LEU A 51 4.27 -11.91 18.67
C LEU A 51 2.77 -11.80 18.40
N ASP A 52 2.21 -10.60 18.51
CA ASP A 52 0.80 -10.34 18.21
C ASP A 52 0.45 -10.69 16.76
N ASP A 53 -0.66 -11.42 16.56
CA ASP A 53 -1.14 -11.76 15.22
C ASP A 53 -1.41 -10.51 14.35
N SER A 54 -1.80 -9.39 14.98
CA SER A 54 -1.97 -8.11 14.29
C SER A 54 -0.68 -7.59 13.63
N PHE A 55 0.47 -7.94 14.21
CA PHE A 55 1.78 -7.61 13.65
C PHE A 55 2.20 -8.64 12.58
N ILE A 56 1.97 -9.93 12.86
CA ILE A 56 2.34 -11.05 11.97
C ILE A 56 1.60 -10.99 10.63
N ASN A 57 0.31 -10.63 10.67
CA ASN A 57 -0.57 -10.58 9.50
C ASN A 57 -0.62 -9.19 8.85
N ARG A 58 0.18 -8.22 9.32
CA ARG A 58 0.21 -6.88 8.75
C ARG A 58 0.55 -6.94 7.26
N HIS A 59 -0.20 -6.17 6.46
CA HIS A 59 0.07 -5.98 5.03
C HIS A 59 1.52 -5.50 4.82
N PRO A 60 2.17 -5.92 3.72
CA PRO A 60 3.49 -5.38 3.39
C PRO A 60 3.41 -3.87 3.18
N PHE A 61 4.45 -3.17 3.66
CA PHE A 61 4.60 -1.73 3.54
C PHE A 61 5.92 -1.42 2.84
N PRO A 62 5.92 -0.58 1.79
CA PRO A 62 7.11 -0.33 0.98
C PRO A 62 8.21 0.39 1.78
N GLY A 63 9.48 0.15 1.42
CA GLY A 63 10.63 0.78 2.08
C GLY A 63 10.60 2.31 2.06
N PRO A 64 10.33 2.97 0.90
CA PRO A 64 10.10 4.42 0.83
C PRO A 64 8.82 4.90 1.53
N GLY A 65 7.97 3.98 1.99
CA GLY A 65 6.72 4.26 2.69
C GLY A 65 5.73 5.06 1.86
N LEU A 66 5.16 6.11 2.47
CA LEU A 66 4.14 6.95 1.84
C LEU A 66 4.68 7.81 0.68
N ALA A 67 6.00 7.91 0.51
CA ALA A 67 6.60 8.72 -0.54
C ALA A 67 6.16 8.26 -1.95
N ILE A 68 6.09 6.95 -2.19
CA ILE A 68 5.65 6.36 -3.47
C ILE A 68 4.13 6.27 -3.63
N ARG A 69 3.39 6.84 -2.67
CA ARG A 69 1.92 6.91 -2.67
C ARG A 69 1.43 8.36 -2.76
N ILE A 70 2.34 9.31 -2.93
CA ILE A 70 2.03 10.70 -3.24
C ILE A 70 2.60 10.96 -4.62
N ILE A 71 1.70 11.15 -5.59
CA ILE A 71 2.13 11.50 -6.94
C ILE A 71 2.65 12.94 -6.90
N GLY A 72 3.79 13.18 -7.54
CA GLY A 72 4.43 14.49 -7.61
C GLY A 72 5.24 14.87 -6.37
N GLU A 73 5.28 16.17 -6.05
CA GLU A 73 6.15 16.67 -4.99
C GLU A 73 5.70 16.20 -3.59
N LEU A 74 6.66 15.68 -2.82
CA LEU A 74 6.46 15.27 -1.43
C LEU A 74 6.48 16.47 -0.48
N THR A 75 5.34 16.79 0.12
CA THR A 75 5.23 17.84 1.14
C THR A 75 4.64 17.31 2.44
N ARG A 76 4.91 17.99 3.56
CA ARG A 76 4.35 17.62 4.87
C ARG A 76 2.81 17.62 4.86
N GLN A 77 2.20 18.61 4.19
CA GLN A 77 0.75 18.68 4.05
C GLN A 77 0.17 17.47 3.31
N LYS A 78 0.76 17.09 2.17
CA LYS A 78 0.32 15.92 1.40
C LYS A 78 0.49 14.62 2.19
N LEU A 79 1.58 14.51 2.96
CA LEU A 79 1.79 13.39 3.88
C LEU A 79 0.71 13.32 4.97
N ASP A 80 0.33 14.46 5.56
CA ASP A 80 -0.71 14.49 6.60
C ASP A 80 -2.10 14.14 6.03
N ILE A 81 -2.41 14.59 4.81
CA ILE A 81 -3.64 14.20 4.09
C ILE A 81 -3.65 12.69 3.85
N LEU A 82 -2.57 12.16 3.27
CA LEU A 82 -2.51 10.74 2.91
C LEU A 82 -2.54 9.84 4.15
N ARG A 83 -1.86 10.20 5.25
CA ARG A 83 -1.92 9.43 6.50
C ARG A 83 -3.34 9.29 7.04
N GLN A 84 -4.13 10.36 7.00
CA GLN A 84 -5.52 10.33 7.46
C GLN A 84 -6.39 9.48 6.55
N ALA A 85 -6.26 9.65 5.22
CA ALA A 85 -7.00 8.85 4.25
C ALA A 85 -6.65 7.36 4.33
N ASP A 86 -5.36 7.01 4.42
CA ASP A 86 -4.88 5.63 4.53
C ASP A 86 -5.37 4.97 5.82
N ALA A 87 -5.39 5.71 6.94
CA ALA A 87 -5.94 5.23 8.21
C ALA A 87 -7.42 4.87 8.09
N ILE A 88 -8.23 5.71 7.44
CA ILE A 88 -9.66 5.43 7.20
C ILE A 88 -9.83 4.18 6.33
N ILE A 89 -9.07 4.07 5.24
CA ILE A 89 -9.11 2.90 4.34
C ILE A 89 -8.83 1.63 5.14
N LEU A 90 -7.72 1.61 5.90
CA LEU A 90 -7.33 0.44 6.68
C LEU A 90 -8.34 0.10 7.78
N GLU A 91 -8.92 1.09 8.44
CA GLU A 91 -9.93 0.90 9.47
C GLU A 91 -11.20 0.24 8.89
N GLU A 92 -11.72 0.75 7.77
CA GLU A 92 -12.93 0.21 7.14
C GLU A 92 -12.70 -1.16 6.47
N ILE A 93 -11.51 -1.41 5.94
CA ILE A 93 -11.13 -2.74 5.43
C ILE A 93 -11.02 -3.77 6.58
N LYS A 94 -10.58 -3.35 7.77
CA LYS A 94 -10.60 -4.20 8.97
C LYS A 94 -12.02 -4.46 9.46
N LYS A 95 -12.85 -3.41 9.60
CA LYS A 95 -14.24 -3.52 10.06
C LYS A 95 -15.09 -4.41 9.14
N SER A 96 -14.82 -4.38 7.84
CA SER A 96 -15.53 -5.22 6.86
C SER A 96 -15.05 -6.67 6.81
N GLY A 97 -14.00 -7.05 7.55
CA GLY A 97 -13.44 -8.40 7.55
C GLY A 97 -12.69 -8.77 6.26
N PHE A 98 -12.28 -7.76 5.48
CA PHE A 98 -11.49 -7.96 4.25
C PHE A 98 -9.98 -7.89 4.49
N TYR A 99 -9.54 -7.34 5.62
CA TYR A 99 -8.11 -7.13 5.89
C TYR A 99 -7.25 -8.37 5.67
N ASP A 100 -7.66 -9.52 6.21
CA ASP A 100 -6.90 -10.78 6.08
C ASP A 100 -7.15 -11.51 4.74
N LYS A 101 -8.08 -11.02 3.92
CA LYS A 101 -8.46 -11.60 2.62
C LYS A 101 -7.77 -10.92 1.44
N VAL A 102 -7.18 -9.75 1.66
CA VAL A 102 -6.52 -8.97 0.62
C VAL A 102 -5.02 -8.90 0.88
N TRP A 103 -4.25 -8.77 -0.18
CA TRP A 103 -2.80 -8.66 -0.08
C TRP A 103 -2.38 -7.31 0.48
N GLN A 104 -2.95 -6.23 -0.07
CA GLN A 104 -2.72 -4.85 0.36
C GLN A 104 -3.97 -4.01 0.14
N ALA A 105 -4.24 -3.10 1.07
CA ALA A 105 -5.21 -2.02 0.94
C ALA A 105 -4.55 -0.70 1.38
N PHE A 106 -4.65 0.35 0.56
CA PHE A 106 -4.04 1.65 0.86
C PHE A 106 -4.62 2.80 0.04
N GLY A 107 -4.28 4.03 0.46
CA GLY A 107 -4.54 5.26 -0.29
C GLY A 107 -3.35 5.70 -1.15
N VAL A 108 -3.63 6.37 -2.27
CA VAL A 108 -2.67 7.17 -3.04
C VAL A 108 -3.23 8.58 -3.20
N LEU A 109 -2.41 9.61 -2.99
CA LEU A 109 -2.81 11.00 -3.18
C LEU A 109 -2.32 11.49 -4.54
N LEU A 110 -3.25 11.91 -5.41
CA LEU A 110 -2.89 12.48 -6.71
C LEU A 110 -2.53 13.97 -6.56
N ASP A 111 -1.54 14.44 -7.31
CA ASP A 111 -1.27 15.89 -7.47
C ASP A 111 -2.26 16.57 -8.42
N LEU A 112 -3.52 16.14 -8.35
CA LEU A 112 -4.60 16.65 -9.16
C LEU A 112 -5.71 17.13 -8.22
N LYS A 113 -6.07 18.39 -8.39
CA LYS A 113 -7.22 18.98 -7.72
C LYS A 113 -8.44 18.91 -8.60
N SER A 114 -9.57 18.61 -7.98
CA SER A 114 -10.85 18.50 -8.65
C SER A 114 -11.85 19.49 -8.06
N VAL A 115 -12.85 19.85 -8.86
CA VAL A 115 -13.96 20.65 -8.36
C VAL A 115 -14.86 19.77 -7.51
N GLY A 116 -15.23 20.29 -6.34
CA GLY A 116 -16.24 19.71 -5.45
C GLY A 116 -17.20 20.79 -4.95
N VAL A 117 -18.23 20.35 -4.25
CA VAL A 117 -19.15 21.21 -3.52
C VAL A 117 -19.20 20.69 -2.09
N MET A 118 -18.79 21.52 -1.13
CA MET A 118 -18.85 21.18 0.30
C MET A 118 -19.62 22.29 1.03
N GLY A 119 -20.75 21.92 1.63
CA GLY A 119 -21.78 22.90 2.00
C GLY A 119 -22.28 23.65 0.76
N ASP A 120 -22.38 24.98 0.85
CA ASP A 120 -22.81 25.83 -0.27
C ASP A 120 -21.63 26.46 -1.04
N LYS A 121 -20.41 25.96 -0.85
CA LYS A 121 -19.20 26.52 -1.47
C LYS A 121 -18.54 25.54 -2.42
N ARG A 122 -18.09 26.06 -3.56
CA ARG A 122 -17.22 25.34 -4.49
C ARG A 122 -15.84 25.15 -3.86
N THR A 123 -15.33 23.93 -3.90
CA THR A 123 -13.98 23.58 -3.42
C THR A 123 -13.10 23.13 -4.58
N TYR A 124 -11.79 23.28 -4.41
CA TYR A 124 -10.78 22.80 -5.34
C TYR A 124 -9.66 22.10 -4.57
N ASP A 125 -9.83 20.80 -4.40
CA ASP A 125 -9.09 19.98 -3.45
C ASP A 125 -8.69 18.63 -4.07
N TYR A 126 -7.85 17.88 -3.36
CA TYR A 126 -7.15 16.71 -3.90
C TYR A 126 -8.07 15.50 -4.10
N THR A 127 -7.61 14.61 -4.97
CA THR A 127 -8.24 13.30 -5.22
C THR A 127 -7.42 12.20 -4.54
N VAL A 128 -8.10 11.35 -3.77
CA VAL A 128 -7.52 10.13 -3.19
C VAL A 128 -7.94 8.91 -4.02
N VAL A 129 -6.98 8.06 -4.36
CA VAL A 129 -7.23 6.75 -4.96
C VAL A 129 -7.23 5.72 -3.83
N VAL A 130 -8.24 4.86 -3.82
CA VAL A 130 -8.29 3.64 -3.00
C VAL A 130 -7.75 2.50 -3.85
N ARG A 131 -6.71 1.82 -3.36
CA ARG A 131 -6.12 0.64 -4.01
C ARG A 131 -6.25 -0.55 -3.09
N VAL A 132 -6.99 -1.57 -3.53
CA VAL A 132 -7.14 -2.84 -2.80
C VAL A 132 -6.93 -3.99 -3.77
N VAL A 133 -5.94 -4.83 -3.48
CA VAL A 133 -5.51 -5.91 -4.36
C VAL A 133 -5.36 -7.22 -3.61
N GLU A 134 -5.60 -8.31 -4.33
CA GLU A 134 -5.27 -9.67 -3.92
C GLU A 134 -4.13 -10.21 -4.80
N SER A 135 -3.21 -10.95 -4.19
CA SER A 135 -2.03 -11.50 -4.84
C SER A 135 -1.50 -12.69 -4.03
N LEU A 136 -0.82 -13.61 -4.71
CA LEU A 136 -0.13 -14.74 -4.06
C LEU A 136 1.33 -14.39 -3.72
N ASP A 137 2.00 -13.67 -4.60
CA ASP A 137 3.45 -13.44 -4.57
C ASP A 137 3.89 -12.01 -4.98
N GLY A 138 2.92 -11.13 -5.24
CA GLY A 138 3.16 -9.77 -5.72
C GLY A 138 3.59 -9.68 -7.19
N MET A 139 3.74 -10.78 -7.92
CA MET A 139 4.11 -10.78 -9.35
C MET A 139 2.90 -10.48 -10.23
N THR A 140 1.75 -11.06 -9.91
CA THR A 140 0.43 -10.71 -10.47
C THR A 140 -0.51 -10.26 -9.36
N ALA A 141 -1.46 -9.40 -9.66
CA ALA A 141 -2.44 -8.97 -8.67
C ALA A 141 -3.75 -8.55 -9.36
N ASN A 142 -4.87 -8.92 -8.75
CA ASN A 142 -6.19 -8.47 -9.18
C ASN A 142 -6.70 -7.43 -8.19
N TRP A 143 -7.40 -6.41 -8.70
CA TRP A 143 -8.15 -5.52 -7.81
C TRP A 143 -9.30 -6.31 -7.17
N VAL A 144 -9.67 -5.93 -5.94
CA VAL A 144 -10.66 -6.67 -5.15
C VAL A 144 -12.05 -6.07 -5.33
N TYR A 145 -13.02 -6.93 -5.62
CA TYR A 145 -14.44 -6.58 -5.60
C TYR A 145 -14.92 -6.40 -4.16
N LEU A 146 -14.80 -5.16 -3.66
CA LEU A 146 -15.33 -4.80 -2.35
C LEU A 146 -16.85 -4.57 -2.43
N PRO A 147 -17.61 -4.91 -1.36
CA PRO A 147 -19.01 -4.56 -1.27
C PRO A 147 -19.21 -3.05 -1.43
N GLN A 148 -20.28 -2.67 -2.11
CA GLN A 148 -20.57 -1.27 -2.41
C GLN A 148 -20.73 -0.44 -1.11
N GLU A 149 -21.25 -1.03 -0.02
CA GLU A 149 -21.36 -0.32 1.25
C GLU A 149 -20.00 0.02 1.86
N VAL A 150 -19.00 -0.85 1.71
CA VAL A 150 -17.63 -0.61 2.20
C VAL A 150 -17.00 0.54 1.41
N LEU A 151 -17.11 0.51 0.08
CA LEU A 151 -16.63 1.59 -0.79
C LEU A 151 -17.33 2.93 -0.48
N ASN A 152 -18.64 2.90 -0.28
CA ASN A 152 -19.42 4.09 0.05
C ASN A 152 -19.00 4.67 1.41
N THR A 153 -18.74 3.80 2.40
CA THR A 153 -18.29 4.23 3.74
C THR A 153 -16.90 4.85 3.67
N ILE A 154 -15.95 4.19 3.00
CA ILE A 154 -14.58 4.72 2.80
C ILE A 154 -14.65 6.10 2.12
N SER A 155 -15.35 6.20 0.99
CA SER A 155 -15.48 7.45 0.25
C SER A 155 -16.09 8.58 1.09
N THR A 156 -17.19 8.28 1.78
CA THR A 156 -17.90 9.23 2.64
C THR A 156 -17.03 9.73 3.78
N ARG A 157 -16.36 8.81 4.49
CA ARG A 157 -15.47 9.16 5.61
C ARG A 157 -14.27 9.98 5.15
N ILE A 158 -13.61 9.59 4.05
CA ILE A 158 -12.49 10.37 3.51
C ILE A 158 -12.92 11.80 3.16
N ILE A 159 -14.04 11.98 2.45
CA ILE A 159 -14.51 13.31 2.04
C ILE A 159 -14.90 14.17 3.25
N ASN A 160 -15.52 13.59 4.26
CA ASN A 160 -16.03 14.34 5.42
C ASN A 160 -14.97 14.60 6.49
N GLU A 161 -14.03 13.68 6.70
CA GLU A 161 -13.06 13.73 7.81
C GLU A 161 -11.69 14.26 7.38
N VAL A 162 -11.28 14.05 6.11
CA VAL A 162 -9.96 14.45 5.62
C VAL A 162 -10.03 15.80 4.94
N GLN A 163 -9.51 16.83 5.61
CA GLN A 163 -9.41 18.16 5.02
C GLN A 163 -8.59 18.12 3.72
N ARG A 164 -8.98 18.97 2.75
CA ARG A 164 -8.31 19.12 1.44
C ARG A 164 -8.47 17.92 0.50
N VAL A 165 -9.44 17.04 0.77
CA VAL A 165 -9.89 15.99 -0.15
C VAL A 165 -11.35 16.22 -0.47
N ASN A 166 -11.71 16.14 -1.76
CA ASN A 166 -13.11 16.29 -2.18
C ASN A 166 -13.54 15.24 -3.22
N ARG A 167 -12.66 14.30 -3.53
CA ARG A 167 -12.90 13.23 -4.49
C ARG A 167 -12.15 11.99 -4.09
N VAL A 168 -12.83 10.86 -4.23
CA VAL A 168 -12.28 9.53 -4.01
C VAL A 168 -12.54 8.69 -5.24
N VAL A 169 -11.56 7.92 -5.69
CA VAL A 169 -11.67 6.99 -6.82
C VAL A 169 -11.16 5.61 -6.42
N LEU A 170 -11.64 4.56 -7.08
CA LEU A 170 -11.16 3.20 -6.90
C LEU A 170 -10.28 2.80 -8.09
N ASP A 171 -9.10 2.26 -7.84
CA ASP A 171 -8.26 1.69 -8.90
C ASP A 171 -8.69 0.24 -9.21
N ILE A 172 -9.29 0.08 -10.38
CA ILE A 172 -9.80 -1.19 -10.93
C ILE A 172 -8.86 -1.83 -11.97
N SER A 173 -7.58 -1.45 -11.97
CA SER A 173 -6.58 -1.97 -12.90
C SER A 173 -5.88 -3.22 -12.34
N ASN A 174 -5.84 -4.32 -13.09
CA ASN A 174 -5.05 -5.50 -12.71
C ASN A 174 -3.56 -5.30 -12.98
N LYS A 175 -2.73 -6.10 -12.29
CA LYS A 175 -1.31 -6.29 -12.59
C LYS A 175 -1.13 -7.65 -13.26
N PRO A 176 -0.69 -7.70 -14.53
CA PRO A 176 -0.49 -6.60 -15.49
C PRO A 176 -1.82 -6.03 -16.06
N PRO A 177 -1.82 -4.84 -16.71
CA PRO A 177 -0.67 -4.02 -17.11
C PRO A 177 -0.20 -3.01 -16.04
N ALA A 178 -1.00 -2.76 -15.00
CA ALA A 178 -0.62 -1.83 -13.94
C ALA A 178 0.37 -2.46 -12.94
N THR A 179 0.85 -1.66 -12.00
CA THR A 179 1.56 -2.09 -10.80
C THR A 179 0.62 -2.07 -9.58
N ILE A 180 1.11 -2.53 -8.43
CA ILE A 180 0.34 -2.40 -7.18
C ILE A 180 0.42 -0.95 -6.70
N GLU A 181 1.62 -0.42 -6.53
CA GLU A 181 1.91 0.98 -6.17
C GLU A 181 1.83 1.88 -7.42
N TRP A 182 1.65 3.20 -7.23
CA TRP A 182 1.47 4.17 -8.33
C TRP A 182 2.70 5.05 -8.63
N GLU A 183 3.66 5.13 -7.69
CA GLU A 183 4.96 5.86 -7.75
C GLU A 183 4.91 7.36 -8.14
#